data_AF-A0A645FJL3-F1
#
_entry.id   AF-A0A645FJL3-F1
#
_cell.length_a   1.000
_cell.length_b   1.000
_cell.length_c   1.000
_cell.angle_alpha   90.00
_cell.angle_beta   90.00
_cell.angle_gamma   90.00
#
_symmetry.space_group_name_H-M   'P 1'
#
loop_
_entity.id
_entity.type
_entity.pdbx_description
1 polymer ?
#
loop_
_entity_poly.entity_id
_entity_poly.type
_entity_poly.pdbx_seq_one_letter_code
_entity_poly.pdbx_strand_id
1 'polypeptide(L)'
;MGCPGGCVVGGGQPIVKPSIKEKVDVFALRSKALYDEDASFAIRKSHENPTIKALYENYLGEPNSHKSHHLLHTTYTKRTNMPDDILEKRTLEHSL
;
A
#
# COMPACT_ATOMS: atom_id res chain seq x y z
N MET A 1 -3.21 -1.12 6.13
CA MET A 1 -1.90 -0.50 6.39
C MET A 1 -1.54 -0.68 7.86
N GLY A 2 -0.27 -0.94 8.20
CA GLY A 2 0.12 -1.18 9.61
C GLY A 2 0.30 0.09 10.45
N CYS A 3 0.61 1.23 9.83
CA CYS A 3 0.72 2.53 10.51
C CYS A 3 -0.60 3.33 10.36
N PRO A 4 -1.06 4.06 11.42
CA PRO A 4 -2.35 4.77 11.39
C PRO A 4 -2.53 5.79 10.24
N GLY A 5 -1.45 6.44 9.79
CA GLY A 5 -1.48 7.38 8.66
C GLY A 5 -0.76 6.86 7.40
N GLY A 6 -0.62 5.54 7.25
CA GLY A 6 0.07 4.94 6.11
C GLY A 6 1.58 5.21 6.09
N CYS A 7 2.21 5.01 4.92
CA CYS A 7 3.67 5.08 4.77
C CYS A 7 4.24 6.49 5.00
N VAL A 8 3.45 7.52 4.74
CA VAL A 8 3.82 8.94 4.81
C VAL A 8 4.17 9.39 6.25
N VAL A 9 3.64 8.68 7.25
CA VAL A 9 3.97 8.86 8.68
C VAL A 9 4.41 7.55 9.33
N GLY A 10 4.99 6.64 8.55
CA GLY A 10 5.55 5.40 9.07
C GLY A 10 6.71 5.63 10.05
N GLY A 11 7.04 4.61 10.85
CA GLY A 11 8.02 4.73 11.94
C GLY A 11 9.44 5.10 11.51
N GLY A 12 9.80 4.93 10.23
CA GLY A 12 11.09 5.34 9.67
C GLY A 12 11.13 6.78 9.15
N GLN A 13 10.02 7.52 9.21
CA GLN A 13 9.97 8.91 8.75
C GLN A 13 10.67 9.86 9.76
N PRO A 14 11.16 11.04 9.33
CA PRO A 14 11.78 12.01 10.23
C PRO A 14 10.88 12.36 11.41
N ILE A 15 11.44 12.30 12.62
CA ILE A 15 10.74 12.58 13.87
C ILE A 15 10.38 14.07 13.93
N VAL A 16 9.08 14.35 14.02
CA VAL A 16 8.56 15.70 14.16
C VAL A 16 8.42 16.03 15.65
N LYS A 17 9.03 17.13 16.09
CA LYS A 17 8.93 17.62 17.47
C LYS A 17 7.46 17.88 17.86
N PRO A 18 7.06 17.61 19.13
CA PRO A 18 5.68 17.83 19.59
C PRO A 18 5.18 19.27 19.34
N SER A 19 6.02 20.27 19.62
CA SER A 19 5.72 21.69 19.42
C SER A 19 5.38 22.08 17.98
N ILE A 20 5.80 21.27 17.00
CA ILE A 20 5.48 21.45 15.58
C ILE A 20 4.18 20.69 15.24
N LYS A 21 4.00 19.47 15.76
CA LYS A 21 2.78 18.67 15.53
C LYS A 21 1.52 19.36 16.03
N GLU A 22 1.60 20.12 17.13
CA GLU A 22 0.48 20.90 17.66
C GLU A 22 0.02 22.02 16.73
N LYS A 23 0.93 22.52 15.88
CA LYS A 23 0.69 23.69 15.01
C LYS A 23 0.48 23.32 13.55
N VAL A 24 0.99 22.16 13.14
CA VAL A 24 1.11 21.78 11.74
C VAL A 24 0.67 20.34 11.57
N ASP A 25 -0.30 20.14 10.67
CA ASP A 25 -0.67 18.83 10.18
C ASP A 25 0.37 18.33 9.17
N VAL A 26 1.41 17.67 9.68
CA VAL A 26 2.49 17.13 8.84
C VAL A 26 2.00 16.00 7.93
N PHE A 27 0.98 15.24 8.33
CA PHE A 27 0.41 14.20 7.48
C PHE A 27 -0.25 14.83 6.25
N ALA A 28 -1.08 15.85 6.44
CA ALA A 28 -1.74 16.56 5.35
C ALA A 28 -0.72 17.20 4.40
N LEU A 29 0.31 17.87 4.92
CA LEU A 29 1.33 18.52 4.09
C LEU A 29 2.13 17.54 3.24
N ARG A 30 2.60 16.43 3.83
CA ARG A 30 3.34 15.42 3.10
C ARG A 30 2.47 14.74 2.04
N SER A 31 1.21 14.45 2.38
CA SER A 31 0.27 13.82 1.45
C SER A 31 -0.05 14.76 0.29
N LYS A 32 -0.31 16.05 0.58
CA LYS A 32 -0.57 17.08 -0.44
C LYS A 32 0.57 17.18 -1.45
N ALA A 33 1.82 17.21 -0.98
CA ALA A 33 2.98 17.28 -1.88
C ALA A 33 3.01 16.12 -2.89
N LEU A 34 2.73 14.89 -2.45
CA LEU A 34 2.67 13.71 -3.32
C LEU A 34 1.51 13.77 -4.31
N TYR A 35 0.33 14.22 -3.87
CA TYR A 35 -0.84 14.31 -4.74
C TYR A 35 -0.76 15.48 -5.74
N ASP A 36 -0.16 16.60 -5.35
CA ASP A 36 0.11 17.72 -6.25
C ASP A 36 1.09 17.29 -7.36
N GLU A 37 2.13 16.53 -7.00
CA GLU A 37 3.07 15.96 -7.96
C GLU A 37 2.38 14.97 -8.91
N ASP A 38 1.64 13.99 -8.37
CA ASP A 38 0.89 13.01 -9.19
C ASP A 38 -0.09 13.72 -10.15
N ALA A 39 -0.78 14.76 -9.68
CA ALA A 39 -1.71 15.54 -10.49
C ALA A 39 -1.05 16.29 -11.65
N SER A 40 0.25 16.59 -11.53
CA SER A 40 1.01 17.27 -12.57
C SER A 40 1.45 16.36 -13.73
N PHE A 41 1.39 15.03 -13.55
CA PHE A 41 1.81 14.10 -14.58
C PHE A 41 0.78 13.98 -15.71
N ALA A 42 1.28 13.96 -16.96
CA ALA A 42 0.46 13.73 -18.15
C ALA A 42 -0.12 12.31 -18.20
N ILE A 43 0.60 11.32 -17.65
CA ILE A 43 0.17 9.91 -17.58
C ILE A 43 0.11 9.51 -16.11
N ARG A 44 -1.09 9.19 -15.62
CA ARG A 44 -1.36 8.90 -14.20
C ARG A 44 -1.94 7.50 -13.96
N LYS A 45 -2.33 6.80 -15.04
CA LYS A 45 -2.87 5.45 -14.96
C LYS A 45 -1.81 4.45 -15.40
N SER A 46 -1.59 3.40 -14.59
CA SER A 46 -0.55 2.41 -14.85
C SER A 46 -0.70 1.72 -16.22
N HIS A 47 -1.93 1.49 -16.69
CA HIS A 47 -2.19 0.87 -18.01
C HIS A 47 -2.00 1.84 -19.19
N GLU A 48 -1.86 3.15 -18.95
CA GLU A 48 -1.52 4.13 -19.97
C GLU A 48 0.01 4.31 -20.10
N ASN A 49 0.80 3.84 -19.12
CA ASN A 49 2.26 3.97 -19.09
C ASN A 49 2.95 3.14 -20.21
N PRO A 50 3.73 3.76 -21.11
CA PRO A 50 4.36 3.07 -22.23
C PRO A 50 5.37 2.00 -21.81
N THR A 51 6.10 2.21 -20.71
CA THR A 51 7.05 1.22 -20.19
C THR A 51 6.33 -0.02 -19.65
N ILE A 52 5.18 0.16 -19.00
CA ILE A 52 4.36 -0.96 -18.55
C ILE A 52 3.80 -1.74 -19.75
N LYS A 53 3.27 -1.05 -20.76
CA LYS A 53 2.79 -1.69 -21.99
C LYS A 53 3.89 -2.52 -22.66
N ALA A 54 5.08 -1.95 -22.84
CA ALA A 54 6.22 -2.64 -23.43
C ALA A 54 6.68 -3.84 -22.60
N LEU A 55 6.63 -3.77 -21.27
CA LEU A 55 6.96 -4.89 -20.38
C LEU A 55 5.99 -6.06 -20.57
N TYR A 56 4.69 -5.79 -20.69
CA TYR A 56 3.70 -6.83 -20.95
C TYR A 56 3.82 -7.39 -22.37
N GLU A 57 3.86 -6.53 -23.39
CA GLU A 57 3.96 -6.95 -24.79
C GLU A 57 5.21 -7.81 -25.08
N ASN A 58 6.38 -7.40 -24.58
CA ASN A 58 7.65 -8.03 -24.95
C ASN A 58 8.10 -9.14 -23.98
N TYR A 59 7.53 -9.21 -22.78
CA TYR A 59 8.03 -10.13 -21.76
C TYR A 59 6.93 -10.85 -20.98
N LEU A 60 6.04 -10.14 -20.29
CA LEU A 60 5.10 -10.75 -19.34
C LEU A 60 3.88 -11.40 -20.01
N GLY A 61 3.54 -11.02 -21.24
CA GLY A 61 2.30 -11.40 -21.93
C GLY A 61 1.11 -10.58 -21.44
N GLU A 62 0.06 -11.26 -20.97
CA GLU A 62 -1.15 -10.62 -20.44
C GLU A 62 -1.15 -10.56 -18.91
N PRO A 63 -1.88 -9.61 -18.29
CA PRO A 63 -2.19 -9.66 -16.86
C PRO A 63 -2.80 -11.00 -16.47
N ASN A 64 -2.43 -11.54 -15.31
CA ASN A 64 -2.85 -12.87 -14.83
C ASN A 64 -2.43 -14.08 -15.71
N SER A 65 -1.58 -13.89 -16.73
CA SER A 65 -0.98 -15.01 -17.45
C SER A 65 -0.08 -15.87 -16.55
N HIS A 66 0.26 -17.09 -16.99
CA HIS A 66 1.13 -17.99 -16.23
C HIS A 66 2.46 -17.33 -15.82
N LYS A 67 3.12 -16.60 -16.74
CA LYS A 67 4.39 -15.92 -16.44
C LYS A 67 4.21 -14.78 -15.45
N SER A 68 3.16 -13.95 -15.62
CA SER A 68 2.84 -12.88 -14.67
C SER A 68 2.51 -13.42 -13.28
N HIS A 69 1.75 -14.53 -13.20
CA HIS A 69 1.42 -15.17 -11.94
C HIS A 69 2.66 -15.74 -11.24
N HIS A 70 3.58 -16.34 -11.99
CA HIS A 70 4.82 -16.86 -11.41
C HIS A 70 5.74 -15.74 -10.88
N LEU A 71 5.81 -14.59 -11.54
CA LEU A 71 6.75 -13.53 -11.19
C LEU A 71 6.19 -12.49 -10.21
N LEU A 72 4.90 -12.15 -10.32
CA LEU A 72 4.31 -11.00 -9.65
C LEU A 72 3.27 -11.38 -8.59
N HIS A 73 2.84 -12.64 -8.53
CA HIS A 73 1.88 -13.11 -7.53
C HIS A 73 2.57 -13.89 -6.43
N THR A 74 1.92 -13.93 -5.27
CA THR A 74 2.39 -14.67 -4.10
C THR A 74 1.20 -15.32 -3.40
N THR A 75 1.47 -16.21 -2.46
CA THR A 75 0.45 -16.87 -1.64
C THR A 75 0.71 -16.60 -0.16
N TYR A 76 -0.36 -16.57 0.62
CA TYR A 76 -0.30 -16.40 2.06
C TYR A 76 -0.82 -17.67 2.73
N THR A 77 -0.12 -18.13 3.76
CA THR A 77 -0.55 -19.27 4.58
C THR A 77 -1.10 -18.75 5.90
N LYS A 78 -2.28 -19.23 6.31
CA LYS A 78 -2.82 -18.94 7.63
C LYS A 78 -1.83 -19.41 8.70
N ARG A 79 -1.37 -18.50 9.55
CA ARG A 79 -0.54 -18.78 10.72
C ARG A 79 -1.19 -18.11 11.92
N THR A 80 -1.33 -18.85 13.02
CA THR A 80 -1.77 -18.27 14.27
C THR A 80 -0.63 -18.27 15.27
N ASN A 81 -0.37 -17.09 15.83
CA ASN A 81 0.41 -16.92 17.06
C ASN A 81 -0.49 -16.43 18.21
N MET A 82 -1.80 -16.32 17.97
CA MET A 82 -2.78 -15.95 18.98
C MET A 82 -3.27 -17.23 19.68
N PRO A 83 -3.41 -17.21 21.02
CA PRO A 83 -4.13 -18.24 21.76
C PRO A 83 -5.52 -18.50 21.16
N ASP A 84 -5.92 -19.78 21.10
CA ASP A 84 -7.15 -20.22 20.41
C ASP A 84 -8.42 -19.57 20.99
N ASP A 85 -8.44 -19.28 22.28
CA ASP A 85 -9.55 -18.63 22.99
C ASP A 85 -9.79 -17.17 22.55
N ILE A 86 -8.75 -16.48 22.10
CA ILE A 86 -8.84 -15.11 21.56
C ILE A 86 -9.31 -15.13 20.11
N LEU A 87 -8.91 -16.15 19.34
CA LEU A 87 -9.33 -16.31 17.96
C LEU A 87 -10.83 -16.61 17.86
N GLU A 88 -11.34 -17.55 18.65
CA GLU A 88 -12.76 -17.93 18.63
C GLU A 88 -13.68 -16.74 18.94
N LYS A 89 -13.33 -15.94 19.97
CA LYS A 89 -14.09 -14.73 20.34
C LYS A 89 -14.14 -13.71 19.20
N ARG A 90 -13.02 -13.46 18.53
CA ARG A 90 -12.94 -12.50 17.42
C ARG A 90 -13.70 -12.95 16.17
N THR A 91 -13.71 -14.24 15.87
CA THR A 91 -14.45 -14.78 14.71
C THR A 91 -15.96 -14.72 14.90
N LEU A 92 -16.43 -14.90 16.15
CA LEU A 92 -17.87 -14.82 16.46
C LEU A 92 -18.40 -13.39 16.40
N GLU A 93 -17.61 -12.39 16.83
CA GLU A 93 -18.01 -10.97 16.78
C GLU A 93 -18.10 -10.37 15.37
N HIS A 94 -17.40 -10.93 14.38
CA HIS A 94 -17.43 -10.46 12.98
C HIS A 94 -18.36 -11.29 12.07
N SER A 95 -19.18 -12.16 12.66
CA SER A 95 -20.17 -12.99 11.94
C SER A 95 -21.62 -12.49 12.10
N LEU A 96 -21.80 -11.27 12.64
CA LEU A 96 -23.09 -10.56 12.79
C LEU A 96 -23.12 -9.30 11.93
#